data_AF-A0A9X8UPC9-F1
#
_entry.id   AF-A0A9X8UPC9-F1
#
_cell.length_a   1.000
_cell.length_b   1.000
_cell.length_c   1.000
_cell.angle_alpha   90.00
_cell.angle_beta   90.00
_cell.angle_gamma   90.00
#
_symmetry.space_group_name_H-M   'P 1'
#
loop_
_entity.id
_entity.type
_entity.pdbx_description
1 polymer ?
#
loop_
_entity_poly.entity_id
_entity_poly.type
_entity_poly.pdbx_seq_one_letter_code
_entity_poly.pdbx_strand_id
1 'polypeptide(L)'
;MPLPPSPGTAQHCSIDLANSEIQLPGGKSFDALASPADTTQWLIVRGLVPQEAALQSYCQNRLVTLRSQIRKAFHAIATGTPVAREVLQGINAALLAAPSTPLLHHEPGKGFFRALEHPATQLTEHAMSRLAEDAAALLSSEEAGLLAQCEAEPCTRYLLKTHGRRHWCSTRCGDRVRAARSYAKKKSQQDSSAA
;
A
#
# COMPACT_ATOMS: atom_id res chain seq x y z
N MET A 1 -9.38 -8.56 -3.56
CA MET A 1 -8.76 -8.42 -2.22
C MET A 1 -9.78 -8.87 -1.16
N PRO A 2 -9.43 -9.76 -0.22
CA PRO A 2 -10.40 -10.42 0.69
C PRO A 2 -10.76 -9.57 1.94
N LEU A 3 -10.37 -8.30 1.96
CA LEU A 3 -10.68 -7.33 3.00
C LEU A 3 -11.03 -6.00 2.31
N PRO A 4 -11.87 -5.15 2.94
CA PRO A 4 -12.14 -3.82 2.42
C PRO A 4 -10.87 -2.94 2.44
N PRO A 5 -10.85 -1.84 1.66
CA PRO A 5 -9.81 -0.81 1.75
C PRO A 5 -9.63 -0.34 3.20
N SER A 6 -8.38 -0.09 3.62
CA SER A 6 -8.12 0.43 4.96
C SER A 6 -8.26 1.95 4.95
N PRO A 7 -8.51 2.60 6.10
CA PRO A 7 -8.47 4.04 6.19
C PRO A 7 -7.19 4.63 5.59
N GLY A 8 -7.31 5.65 4.75
CA GLY A 8 -6.21 6.26 3.99
C GLY A 8 -6.01 5.70 2.57
N THR A 9 -6.53 4.50 2.26
CA THR A 9 -6.33 3.87 0.93
C THR A 9 -6.95 4.67 -0.21
N ALA A 10 -8.06 5.37 0.04
CA ALA A 10 -8.75 6.16 -0.97
C ALA A 10 -7.99 7.44 -1.35
N GLN A 11 -7.18 7.96 -0.43
CA GLN A 11 -6.38 9.16 -0.60
C GLN A 11 -4.96 8.84 -1.07
N HIS A 12 -4.41 7.71 -0.62
CA HIS A 12 -3.01 7.34 -0.78
C HIS A 12 -2.90 5.95 -1.40
N CYS A 13 -2.59 5.90 -2.70
CA CYS A 13 -2.43 4.64 -3.42
C CYS A 13 -1.21 3.83 -2.96
N SER A 14 -0.23 4.49 -2.33
CA SER A 14 0.91 3.84 -1.67
C SER A 14 0.49 2.98 -0.48
N ILE A 15 -0.57 3.35 0.25
CA ILE A 15 -1.17 2.51 1.30
C ILE A 15 -1.81 1.27 0.69
N ASP A 16 -2.47 1.40 -0.47
CA ASP A 16 -3.06 0.25 -1.17
C ASP A 16 -1.96 -0.72 -1.63
N LEU A 17 -0.87 -0.20 -2.20
CA LEU A 17 0.28 -1.02 -2.61
C LEU A 17 0.89 -1.72 -1.40
N ALA A 18 1.15 -1.00 -0.30
CA ALA A 18 1.67 -1.57 0.93
C ALA A 18 0.76 -2.69 1.48
N ASN A 19 -0.54 -2.58 1.25
CA ASN A 19 -1.57 -3.53 1.69
C ASN A 19 -1.95 -4.58 0.65
N SER A 20 -1.26 -4.62 -0.49
CA SER A 20 -1.54 -5.58 -1.56
C SER A 20 -1.18 -7.01 -1.13
N GLU A 21 -0.30 -7.16 -0.12
CA GLU A 21 -0.02 -8.40 0.59
C GLU A 21 -0.62 -8.34 1.99
N ILE A 22 -1.30 -9.42 2.38
CA ILE A 22 -1.94 -9.54 3.70
C ILE A 22 -1.67 -10.91 4.31
N GLN A 23 -1.56 -10.90 5.64
CA GLN A 23 -1.54 -12.11 6.47
C GLN A 23 -2.92 -12.33 7.10
N LEU A 24 -3.39 -13.58 7.05
CA LEU A 24 -4.71 -14.02 7.50
C LEU A 24 -4.57 -15.08 8.60
N PRO A 25 -5.60 -15.27 9.45
CA PRO A 25 -5.60 -16.34 10.44
C PRO A 25 -5.38 -17.74 9.81
N GLY A 26 -4.77 -18.64 10.59
CA GLY A 26 -4.46 -19.99 10.14
C GLY A 26 -3.25 -20.10 9.21
N GLY A 27 -2.32 -19.15 9.28
CA GLY A 27 -1.08 -19.14 8.49
C GLY A 27 -1.30 -18.87 6.99
N LYS A 28 -2.48 -18.40 6.61
CA LYS A 28 -2.81 -18.08 5.22
C LYS A 28 -2.29 -16.69 4.87
N SER A 29 -1.77 -16.53 3.67
CA SER A 29 -1.43 -15.23 3.09
C SER A 29 -2.20 -15.01 1.78
N PHE A 30 -2.35 -13.75 1.40
CA PHE A 30 -2.84 -13.36 0.09
C PHE A 30 -1.96 -12.24 -0.44
N ASP A 31 -1.50 -12.39 -1.68
CA ASP A 31 -0.73 -11.37 -2.38
C ASP A 31 -1.41 -11.03 -3.71
N ALA A 32 -1.84 -9.76 -3.86
CA ALA A 32 -2.45 -9.26 -5.08
C ALA A 32 -1.44 -9.04 -6.23
N LEU A 33 -0.13 -9.12 -5.96
CA LEU A 33 0.95 -9.02 -6.93
C LEU A 33 1.69 -10.36 -7.09
N ALA A 34 1.03 -11.49 -6.79
CA ALA A 34 1.64 -12.82 -6.80
C ALA A 34 2.12 -13.26 -8.19
N SER A 35 1.47 -12.78 -9.25
CA SER A 35 1.84 -13.07 -10.65
C SER A 35 1.88 -11.79 -11.50
N PRO A 36 2.46 -11.84 -12.72
CA PRO A 36 2.43 -10.69 -13.63
C PRO A 36 1.00 -10.32 -14.05
N ALA A 37 0.13 -11.31 -14.23
CA ALA A 37 -1.28 -11.11 -14.55
C ALA A 37 -2.03 -10.43 -13.40
N ASP A 38 -1.84 -10.90 -12.16
CA ASP A 38 -2.47 -10.28 -10.98
C ASP A 38 -1.97 -8.84 -10.77
N THR A 39 -0.67 -8.61 -10.98
CA THR A 39 -0.06 -7.28 -10.90
C THR A 39 -0.64 -6.34 -11.96
N THR A 40 -0.77 -6.82 -13.21
CA THR A 40 -1.38 -6.08 -14.30
C THR A 40 -2.81 -5.69 -13.93
N GLN A 41 -3.63 -6.65 -13.49
CA GLN A 41 -5.00 -6.39 -13.08
C GLN A 41 -5.07 -5.42 -11.89
N TRP A 42 -4.14 -5.52 -10.94
CA TRP A 42 -4.06 -4.63 -9.80
C TRP A 42 -3.84 -3.18 -10.25
N LEU A 43 -2.92 -2.94 -11.20
CA LEU A 43 -2.64 -1.62 -11.76
C LEU A 43 -3.82 -1.07 -12.58
N ILE A 44 -4.44 -1.90 -13.42
CA ILE A 44 -5.58 -1.52 -14.28
C ILE A 44 -6.75 -1.02 -13.43
N VAL A 45 -7.13 -1.77 -12.38
CA VAL A 45 -8.24 -1.41 -11.48
C VAL A 45 -8.00 -0.06 -10.79
N ARG A 46 -6.74 0.37 -10.70
CA ARG A 46 -6.32 1.63 -10.06
C ARG A 46 -6.06 2.75 -11.07
N GLY A 47 -6.29 2.50 -12.36
CA GLY A 47 -6.00 3.46 -13.43
C GLY A 47 -4.52 3.82 -13.56
N LEU A 48 -3.61 2.95 -13.07
CA LEU A 48 -2.17 3.19 -13.14
C LEU A 48 -1.57 2.78 -14.50
N VAL A 49 -2.29 1.93 -15.25
CA VAL A 49 -1.95 1.50 -16.61
C VAL A 49 -3.23 1.35 -17.45
N PRO A 50 -3.16 1.40 -18.80
CA PRO A 50 -4.29 1.13 -19.69
C PRO A 50 -4.84 -0.29 -19.57
N GLN A 51 -6.07 -0.52 -20.04
CA GLN A 51 -6.77 -1.81 -19.96
C GLN A 51 -6.06 -2.93 -20.75
N GLU A 52 -5.34 -2.55 -21.80
CA GLU A 52 -4.63 -3.45 -22.72
C GLU A 52 -3.21 -3.77 -22.24
N ALA A 53 -2.79 -3.23 -21.09
CA ALA A 53 -1.46 -3.47 -20.55
C ALA A 53 -1.28 -4.95 -20.21
N ALA A 54 -0.06 -5.46 -20.40
CA ALA A 54 0.35 -6.79 -19.96
C ALA A 54 1.78 -6.72 -19.43
N LEU A 55 1.96 -6.91 -18.12
CA LEU A 55 3.29 -6.87 -17.50
C LEU A 55 3.98 -8.24 -17.62
N GLN A 56 5.30 -8.18 -17.79
CA GLN A 56 6.17 -9.34 -17.66
C GLN A 56 6.64 -9.52 -16.21
N SER A 57 7.21 -10.69 -15.89
CA SER A 57 7.70 -11.02 -14.54
C SER A 57 8.75 -10.03 -14.02
N TYR A 58 9.59 -9.47 -14.89
CA TYR A 58 10.55 -8.43 -14.49
C TYR A 58 9.84 -7.16 -13.97
N CYS A 59 8.77 -6.72 -14.64
CA CYS A 59 7.97 -5.57 -14.22
C CYS A 59 7.27 -5.82 -12.87
N GLN A 60 6.70 -7.01 -12.69
CA GLN A 60 6.14 -7.45 -11.42
C GLN A 60 7.18 -7.36 -10.29
N ASN A 61 8.37 -7.93 -10.49
CA ASN A 61 9.42 -7.97 -9.46
C ASN A 61 9.83 -6.56 -9.01
N ARG A 62 9.87 -5.59 -9.93
CA ARG A 62 10.14 -4.19 -9.59
C ARG A 62 9.05 -3.57 -8.73
N LEU A 63 7.77 -3.84 -9.00
CA LEU A 63 6.65 -3.37 -8.19
C LEU A 63 6.62 -4.02 -6.80
N VAL A 64 6.89 -5.33 -6.72
CA VAL A 64 7.03 -6.05 -5.44
C VAL A 64 8.20 -5.48 -4.62
N THR A 65 9.31 -5.15 -5.29
CA THR A 65 10.45 -4.49 -4.65
C THR A 65 10.06 -3.12 -4.11
N LEU A 66 9.38 -2.28 -4.91
CA LEU A 66 8.89 -0.98 -4.48
C LEU A 66 7.93 -1.09 -3.29
N ARG A 67 6.99 -2.05 -3.34
CA ARG A 67 6.10 -2.36 -2.20
C ARG A 67 6.90 -2.65 -0.94
N SER A 68 7.95 -3.47 -1.03
CA SER A 68 8.81 -3.79 0.11
C SER A 68 9.49 -2.54 0.69
N GLN A 69 10.03 -1.65 -0.16
CA GLN A 69 10.64 -0.41 0.29
C GLN A 69 9.63 0.53 0.97
N ILE A 70 8.45 0.72 0.37
CA ILE A 70 7.38 1.54 0.97
C ILE A 70 6.94 0.94 2.32
N ARG A 71 6.76 -0.38 2.42
CA ARG A 71 6.42 -1.03 3.68
C ARG A 71 7.47 -0.84 4.76
N LYS A 72 8.77 -0.83 4.41
CA LYS A 72 9.87 -0.55 5.34
C LYS A 72 9.86 0.91 5.81
N ALA A 73 9.63 1.87 4.91
CA ALA A 73 9.49 3.28 5.26
C ALA A 73 8.27 3.51 6.18
N PHE A 74 7.13 2.88 5.87
CA PHE A 74 5.93 2.93 6.69
C PHE A 74 6.14 2.33 8.08
N HIS A 75 6.86 1.20 8.17
CA HIS A 75 7.22 0.59 9.44
C HIS A 75 8.06 1.53 10.29
N ALA A 76 9.07 2.16 9.69
CA ALA A 76 9.97 3.08 10.37
C ALA A 76 9.22 4.26 10.97
N ILE A 77 8.34 4.89 10.20
CA ILE A 77 7.47 5.97 10.70
C ILE A 77 6.53 5.48 11.80
N ALA A 78 5.84 4.36 11.60
CA ALA A 78 4.87 3.83 12.57
C ALA A 78 5.50 3.40 13.90
N THR A 79 6.80 3.09 13.92
CA THR A 79 7.54 2.64 15.10
C THR A 79 8.54 3.65 15.65
N GLY A 80 8.73 4.79 14.98
CA GLY A 80 9.76 5.78 15.34
C GLY A 80 11.18 5.27 15.17
N THR A 81 11.43 4.33 14.25
CA THR A 81 12.76 3.79 13.98
C THR A 81 13.41 4.46 12.76
N PRO A 82 14.76 4.48 12.66
CA PRO A 82 15.45 5.07 11.51
C PRO A 82 15.15 4.33 10.20
N VAL A 83 14.98 5.08 9.10
CA VAL A 83 14.85 4.52 7.75
C VAL A 83 16.25 4.23 7.19
N ALA A 84 16.48 3.00 6.71
CA ALA A 84 17.72 2.62 6.06
C ALA A 84 17.92 3.39 4.74
N ARG A 85 19.17 3.75 4.42
CA ARG A 85 19.50 4.55 3.23
C ARG A 85 19.06 3.88 1.93
N GLU A 86 19.13 2.56 1.87
CA GLU A 86 18.77 1.73 0.71
C GLU A 86 17.27 1.79 0.43
N VAL A 87 16.45 1.97 1.48
CA VAL A 87 14.99 2.15 1.35
C VAL A 87 14.70 3.47 0.66
N LEU A 88 15.33 4.55 1.12
CA LEU A 88 15.19 5.88 0.52
C LEU A 88 15.70 5.90 -0.92
N GLN A 89 16.84 5.27 -1.20
CA GLN A 89 17.37 5.14 -2.56
C GLN A 89 16.41 4.39 -3.47
N GLY A 90 15.79 3.30 -3.00
CA GLY A 90 14.80 2.55 -3.78
C GLY A 90 13.55 3.35 -4.12
N ILE A 91 13.03 4.13 -3.16
CA ILE A 91 11.89 5.02 -3.40
C ILE A 91 12.27 6.14 -4.38
N ASN A 92 13.41 6.80 -4.16
CA ASN A 92 13.90 7.86 -5.05
C ASN A 92 14.20 7.37 -6.47
N ALA A 93 14.72 6.15 -6.62
CA ALA A 93 14.91 5.54 -7.93
C ALA A 93 13.56 5.30 -8.65
N ALA A 94 12.51 4.95 -7.91
CA ALA A 94 11.17 4.83 -8.47
C ALA A 94 10.57 6.19 -8.87
N LEU A 95 10.76 7.24 -8.07
CA LEU A 95 10.37 8.62 -8.42
C LEU A 95 10.96 9.04 -9.76
N LEU A 96 12.25 8.77 -9.94
CA LEU A 96 13.03 9.13 -11.13
C LEU A 96 12.83 8.18 -12.32
N ALA A 97 12.05 7.10 -12.16
CA ALA A 97 11.92 6.06 -13.20
C ALA A 97 11.17 6.55 -14.45
N ALA A 98 10.29 7.55 -14.31
CA ALA A 98 9.56 8.14 -15.43
C ALA A 98 9.38 9.66 -15.23
N PRO A 99 9.25 10.44 -16.31
CA PRO A 99 8.90 11.84 -16.21
C PRO A 99 7.55 12.03 -15.51
N SER A 100 7.54 12.79 -14.42
CA SER A 100 6.33 13.17 -13.67
C SER A 100 5.85 14.58 -14.01
N THR A 101 6.56 15.29 -14.90
CA THR A 101 6.23 16.67 -15.30
C THR A 101 5.32 16.67 -16.53
N PRO A 102 4.09 17.21 -16.44
CA PRO A 102 3.25 17.41 -17.61
C PRO A 102 3.92 18.37 -18.59
N LEU A 103 4.14 17.90 -19.82
CA LEU A 103 4.71 18.68 -20.90
C LEU A 103 3.61 19.54 -21.55
N LEU A 104 4.03 20.62 -22.20
CA LEU A 104 3.13 21.53 -22.92
C LEU A 104 2.88 20.98 -24.32
N HIS A 105 1.61 20.79 -24.65
CA HIS A 105 1.13 20.32 -25.95
C HIS A 105 0.28 21.39 -26.61
N HIS A 106 0.16 21.33 -27.93
CA HIS A 106 -0.73 22.20 -28.70
C HIS A 106 -1.46 21.37 -29.76
N GLU A 107 -2.79 21.41 -29.74
CA GLU A 107 -3.64 20.69 -30.68
C GLU A 107 -4.57 21.67 -31.42
N PRO A 108 -4.63 21.62 -32.77
CA PRO A 108 -5.54 22.48 -33.55
C PRO A 108 -6.99 22.35 -33.06
N GLY A 109 -7.65 23.47 -32.78
CA GLY A 109 -9.03 23.53 -32.28
C GLY A 109 -9.18 23.39 -30.75
N LYS A 110 -8.16 22.87 -30.05
CA LYS A 110 -8.15 22.74 -28.57
C LYS A 110 -7.20 23.73 -27.89
N GLY A 111 -6.18 24.19 -28.61
CA GLY A 111 -5.18 25.14 -28.11
C GLY A 111 -4.11 24.46 -27.25
N PHE A 112 -3.44 25.26 -26.40
CA PHE A 112 -2.40 24.77 -25.50
C PHE A 112 -2.99 24.03 -24.31
N PHE A 113 -2.43 22.86 -23.99
CA PHE A 113 -2.77 22.12 -22.77
C PHE A 113 -1.52 21.42 -22.22
N ARG A 114 -1.55 21.06 -20.94
CA ARG A 114 -0.49 20.26 -20.32
C ARG A 114 -0.95 18.83 -20.12
N ALA A 115 -0.13 17.89 -20.52
CA ALA A 115 -0.39 16.46 -20.33
C ALA A 115 0.92 15.72 -20.04
N LEU A 116 0.82 14.65 -19.26
CA LEU A 116 1.92 13.71 -19.10
C LEU A 116 2.07 12.93 -20.41
N GLU A 117 3.31 12.77 -20.87
CA GLU A 117 3.60 11.81 -21.93
C GLU A 117 3.82 10.44 -21.29
N HIS A 118 3.07 9.46 -21.77
CA HIS A 118 3.20 8.07 -21.35
C HIS A 118 3.62 7.23 -22.55
N PRO A 119 4.93 7.03 -22.79
CA PRO A 119 5.34 6.03 -23.76
C PRO A 119 4.73 4.70 -23.35
N ALA A 120 4.00 4.04 -24.26
CA ALA A 120 3.45 2.70 -24.00
C ALA A 120 4.55 1.67 -23.61
N THR A 121 5.81 1.98 -23.92
CA THR A 121 6.99 1.20 -23.56
C THR A 121 7.47 1.41 -22.11
N GLN A 122 6.93 2.38 -21.36
CA GLN A 122 7.35 2.74 -19.99
C GLN A 122 6.20 2.69 -18.96
N LEU A 123 5.18 1.87 -19.21
CA LEU A 123 4.00 1.77 -18.33
C LEU A 123 4.36 1.40 -16.89
N THR A 124 5.33 0.51 -16.70
CA THR A 124 5.73 0.05 -15.36
C THR A 124 6.45 1.16 -14.60
N GLU A 125 7.38 1.83 -15.25
CA GLU A 125 8.14 2.96 -14.72
C GLU A 125 7.21 4.10 -14.32
N HIS A 126 6.21 4.39 -15.15
CA HIS A 126 5.24 5.41 -14.84
C HIS A 126 4.37 5.05 -13.63
N ALA A 127 3.86 3.81 -13.57
CA ALA A 127 3.12 3.33 -12.40
C ALA A 127 3.98 3.36 -11.12
N MET A 128 5.26 2.97 -11.21
CA MET A 128 6.20 3.03 -10.09
C MET A 128 6.46 4.46 -9.63
N SER A 129 6.68 5.40 -10.55
CA SER A 129 6.88 6.83 -10.23
C SER A 129 5.64 7.41 -9.56
N ARG A 130 4.43 7.12 -10.07
CA ARG A 130 3.15 7.52 -9.46
C ARG A 130 2.97 6.99 -8.03
N LEU A 131 3.27 5.71 -7.81
CA LEU A 131 3.17 5.08 -6.49
C LEU A 131 4.23 5.62 -5.51
N ALA A 132 5.44 5.88 -6.00
CA ALA A 132 6.51 6.45 -5.21
C ALA A 132 6.24 7.92 -4.84
N GLU A 133 5.66 8.70 -5.76
CA GLU A 133 5.27 10.09 -5.54
C GLU A 133 4.22 10.18 -4.42
N ASP A 134 3.19 9.34 -4.48
CA ASP A 134 2.17 9.22 -3.44
C ASP A 134 2.78 8.84 -2.08
N ALA A 135 3.70 7.86 -2.06
CA ALA A 135 4.40 7.46 -0.85
C ALA A 135 5.26 8.59 -0.27
N ALA A 136 6.02 9.29 -1.12
CA ALA A 136 6.87 10.41 -0.71
C ALA A 136 6.04 11.60 -0.19
N ALA A 137 4.92 11.92 -0.85
CA ALA A 137 3.98 12.93 -0.41
C ALA A 137 3.40 12.59 0.97
N LEU A 138 2.94 11.34 1.19
CA LEU A 138 2.45 10.90 2.49
C LEU A 138 3.53 10.94 3.58
N LEU A 139 4.75 10.45 3.27
CA LEU A 139 5.85 10.38 4.23
C LEU A 139 6.38 11.75 4.65
N SER A 140 6.20 12.77 3.81
CA SER A 140 6.64 14.15 4.06
C SER A 140 5.53 15.08 4.54
N SER A 141 4.28 14.60 4.62
CA SER A 141 3.14 15.39 5.09
C SER A 141 2.93 15.29 6.60
N GLU A 142 2.05 16.15 7.11
CA GLU A 142 1.59 16.09 8.50
C GLU A 142 0.83 14.78 8.82
N GLU A 143 0.28 14.11 7.80
CA GLU A 143 -0.42 12.83 7.96
C GLU A 143 0.53 11.67 8.26
N ALA A 144 1.84 11.81 8.06
CA ALA A 144 2.82 10.77 8.34
C ALA A 144 2.71 10.23 9.79
N GLY A 145 2.45 11.12 10.76
CA GLY A 145 2.26 10.74 12.17
C GLY A 145 0.96 9.96 12.45
N LEU A 146 0.01 9.96 11.51
CA LEU A 146 -1.23 9.19 11.59
C LEU A 146 -1.05 7.76 11.06
N LEU A 147 0.05 7.48 10.37
CA LEU A 147 0.33 6.16 9.81
C LEU A 147 0.59 5.14 10.90
N ALA A 148 -0.16 4.04 10.86
CA ALA A 148 -0.03 2.96 11.83
C ALA A 148 -0.19 1.59 11.17
N GLN A 149 0.46 0.58 11.76
CA GLN A 149 0.17 -0.81 11.45
C GLN A 149 -1.08 -1.26 12.22
N CYS A 150 -1.88 -2.13 11.62
CA CYS A 150 -3.08 -2.70 12.23
C CYS A 150 -2.71 -3.57 13.44
N GLU A 151 -3.27 -3.29 14.62
CA GLU A 151 -2.96 -3.99 15.88
C GLU A 151 -3.67 -5.36 16.02
N ALA A 152 -4.20 -5.92 14.94
CA ALA A 152 -5.02 -7.13 14.98
C ALA A 152 -4.28 -8.32 14.40
N GLU A 153 -3.54 -9.06 15.22
CA GLU A 153 -2.78 -10.22 14.76
C GLU A 153 -3.66 -11.24 13.98
N PRO A 154 -3.13 -11.86 12.90
CA PRO A 154 -1.79 -11.68 12.34
C PRO A 154 -1.70 -10.55 11.28
N CYS A 155 -2.63 -9.59 11.25
CA CYS A 155 -2.72 -8.58 10.19
C CYS A 155 -1.50 -7.67 10.15
N THR A 156 -0.92 -7.49 8.97
CA THR A 156 0.27 -6.65 8.73
C THR A 156 -0.01 -5.40 7.90
N ARG A 157 -1.29 -5.03 7.74
CA ARG A 157 -1.74 -3.88 6.94
C ARG A 157 -1.49 -2.55 7.63
N TYR A 158 -1.28 -1.52 6.84
CA TYR A 158 -1.21 -0.12 7.27
C TYR A 158 -2.54 0.61 7.11
N LEU A 159 -2.75 1.63 7.93
CA LEU A 159 -3.88 2.54 7.90
C LEU A 159 -3.44 3.95 8.33
N LEU A 160 -4.21 4.96 7.93
CA LEU A 160 -4.18 6.27 8.59
C LEU A 160 -5.20 6.30 9.74
N LYS A 161 -4.74 6.72 10.92
CA LYS A 161 -5.59 6.91 12.08
C LYS A 161 -6.51 8.12 11.85
N THR A 162 -7.79 7.83 11.61
CA THR A 162 -8.84 8.86 11.48
C THR A 162 -9.21 9.51 12.82
N HIS A 163 -8.89 8.86 13.94
CA HIS A 163 -9.10 9.35 15.31
C HIS A 163 -8.29 8.47 16.28
N GLY A 164 -8.00 8.96 17.49
CA GLY A 164 -7.12 8.26 18.46
C GLY A 164 -7.52 6.83 18.81
N ARG A 165 -8.82 6.49 18.74
CA ARG A 165 -9.33 5.12 18.99
C ARG A 165 -9.27 4.16 17.79
N ARG A 166 -8.72 4.58 16.63
CA ARG A 166 -8.62 3.72 15.44
C ARG A 166 -7.34 2.89 15.53
N HIS A 167 -7.50 1.62 15.90
CA HIS A 167 -6.38 0.68 16.02
C HIS A 167 -6.35 -0.40 14.91
N TRP A 168 -7.44 -0.51 14.14
CA TRP A 168 -7.63 -1.62 13.19
C TRP A 168 -8.00 -1.12 11.80
N CYS A 169 -7.47 -1.81 10.79
CA CYS A 169 -7.68 -1.48 9.39
C CYS A 169 -9.11 -1.77 8.88
N SER A 170 -9.91 -2.55 9.62
CA SER A 170 -11.29 -2.90 9.26
C SER A 170 -12.10 -3.38 10.46
N THR A 171 -13.43 -3.38 10.32
CA THR A 171 -14.36 -3.96 11.31
C THR A 171 -14.02 -5.42 11.60
N ARG A 172 -13.73 -6.23 10.56
CA ARG A 172 -13.36 -7.65 10.71
C ARG A 172 -12.12 -7.87 11.57
N CYS A 173 -11.14 -6.96 11.49
CA CYS A 173 -9.95 -7.00 12.35
C CYS A 173 -10.29 -6.64 13.80
N GLY A 174 -11.16 -5.65 14.02
CA GLY A 174 -11.63 -5.31 15.37
C GLY A 174 -12.47 -6.39 16.03
N ASP A 175 -13.37 -7.02 15.29
CA ASP A 175 -14.18 -8.13 15.79
C ASP A 175 -13.32 -9.33 16.19
N ARG A 176 -12.28 -9.62 15.40
CA ARG A 176 -11.32 -10.69 15.72
C ARG A 176 -10.62 -10.44 17.05
N VAL A 177 -10.12 -9.23 17.29
CA VAL A 177 -9.44 -8.87 18.55
C VAL A 177 -10.42 -8.95 19.74
N ARG A 178 -11.65 -8.46 19.58
CA ARG A 178 -12.68 -8.54 20.62
C ARG A 178 -13.05 -9.98 20.97
N ALA A 179 -13.23 -10.82 19.95
CA ALA A 179 -13.53 -12.24 20.14
C ALA A 179 -12.39 -12.95 20.88
N ALA A 180 -11.14 -12.75 20.45
CA ALA A 180 -9.96 -13.34 21.10
C ALA A 180 -9.87 -12.95 22.59
N ARG A 181 -10.10 -11.68 22.93
CA ARG A 181 -10.16 -11.20 24.33
C ARG A 181 -11.28 -11.88 25.12
N SER A 182 -12.47 -12.04 24.53
CA SER A 182 -13.58 -12.73 25.21
C SER A 182 -13.27 -14.21 25.47
N TYR A 183 -12.64 -14.92 24.53
CA TYR A 183 -12.28 -16.32 24.71
C TYR A 183 -11.20 -16.49 25.80
N ALA A 184 -10.18 -15.63 25.80
CA ALA A 184 -9.13 -15.63 26.82
C ALA A 184 -9.71 -15.43 28.23
N LYS A 185 -10.64 -14.48 28.40
CA LYS A 185 -11.31 -14.23 29.68
C LYS A 185 -12.15 -15.42 30.17
N LYS A 186 -12.89 -16.07 29.26
CA LYS A 186 -13.68 -17.26 29.61
C LYS A 186 -12.78 -18.42 30.04
N LYS A 187 -11.67 -18.64 29.33
CA LYS A 187 -10.69 -19.68 29.67
C LYS A 187 -10.06 -19.43 31.04
N SER A 188 -9.62 -18.20 31.33
CA SER A 188 -9.03 -17.88 32.64
C SER A 188 -10.03 -18.05 33.79
N GLN A 189 -11.32 -17.75 33.57
CA GLN A 189 -12.37 -17.97 34.56
C GLN A 189 -12.65 -19.46 34.81
N GLN A 190 -12.61 -20.29 33.76
CA GLN A 190 -12.73 -21.75 33.88
C GLN A 190 -11.55 -22.35 34.63
N ASP A 191 -10.33 -21.95 34.29
CA ASP A 191 -9.09 -22.41 34.94
C ASP A 191 -9.05 -22.01 36.43
N SER A 192 -9.56 -20.82 36.78
CA SER A 192 -9.64 -20.35 38.18
C SER A 192 -10.75 -21.01 38.99
N SER A 193 -11.76 -21.58 38.35
CA SER A 193 -12.86 -22.32 39.02
C SER A 193 -12.57 -23.81 39.19
N ALA A 194 -11.55 -24.32 38.52
CA ALA A 194 -11.08 -25.70 38.59
C ALA A 194 -9.87 -25.89 39.53
N ALA A 195 -9.32 -24.80 40.06
CA ALA A 195 -8.25 -24.76 41.06
C ALA A 195 -8.83 -24.44 42.45
#